data_AF-A0A256IBA3-F1
#
_entry.id   AF-A0A256IBA3-F1
#
_cell.length_a   1.000
_cell.length_b   1.000
_cell.length_c   1.000
_cell.angle_alpha   90.00
_cell.angle_beta   90.00
_cell.angle_gamma   90.00
#
_symmetry.space_group_name_H-M   'P 1'
#
loop_
_entity.id
_entity.type
_entity.pdbx_description
1 polymer ?
#
loop_
_entity_poly.entity_id
_entity_poly.type
_entity_poly.pdbx_seq_one_letter_code
_entity_poly.pdbx_strand_id
1 'polypeptide(L)'
;MPATSQHNEQALEIPNLNAEESERLGENPARFLVEALTVDDGDGTTGELMFARIRGIISTELIYYWIGVERWLAMQNDREPRDLVIDALEARKEELEEDGEGLTQTRMTPAERREAVAERDSESVAVLVDEDGEELSWSRQRGAVVGASQ
;
A
#
# COMPACT_ATOMS: atom_id res chain seq x y z
N MET A 1 -23.07 9.80 -38.09
CA MET A 1 -22.31 8.60 -37.69
C MET A 1 -20.90 8.76 -38.21
N PRO A 2 -19.91 8.86 -37.30
CA PRO A 2 -18.88 7.84 -37.24
C PRO A 2 -18.68 7.32 -35.80
N ALA A 3 -18.00 6.18 -35.73
CA ALA A 3 -18.00 5.21 -34.66
C ALA A 3 -16.93 5.45 -33.59
N THR A 4 -17.01 4.59 -32.57
CA THR A 4 -15.94 4.12 -31.69
C THR A 4 -15.69 4.94 -30.43
N SER A 5 -16.34 4.52 -29.35
CA SER A 5 -15.64 4.21 -28.10
C SER A 5 -16.41 3.09 -27.40
N GLN A 6 -16.26 1.87 -27.91
CA GLN A 6 -16.25 0.71 -27.01
C GLN A 6 -14.99 0.86 -26.19
N HIS A 7 -15.09 1.11 -24.89
CA HIS A 7 -14.08 0.83 -23.86
C HIS A 7 -14.61 1.47 -22.57
N ASN A 8 -15.47 0.76 -21.82
CA ASN A 8 -15.37 0.66 -20.35
C ASN A 8 -16.38 -0.32 -19.72
N GLU A 9 -16.66 -1.47 -20.34
CA GLU A 9 -17.65 -2.43 -19.79
C GLU A 9 -17.05 -3.50 -18.86
N GLN A 10 -15.87 -3.27 -18.25
CA GLN A 10 -15.24 -4.26 -17.37
C GLN A 10 -14.48 -3.65 -16.17
N ALA A 11 -15.04 -2.64 -15.51
CA ALA A 11 -14.72 -2.48 -14.08
C ALA A 11 -15.49 -3.59 -13.36
N LEU A 12 -14.82 -4.71 -13.06
CA LEU A 12 -15.35 -5.68 -12.10
C LEU A 12 -15.72 -4.88 -10.84
N GLU A 13 -16.99 -4.89 -10.47
CA GLU A 13 -17.50 -4.12 -9.34
C GLU A 13 -16.75 -4.60 -8.09
N ILE A 14 -15.87 -3.74 -7.56
CA ILE A 14 -15.06 -4.08 -6.38
C ILE A 14 -16.06 -4.33 -5.25
N PRO A 15 -16.08 -5.53 -4.64
CA PRO A 15 -17.00 -5.87 -3.58
C PRO A 15 -16.93 -4.84 -2.46
N ASN A 16 -18.06 -4.47 -1.88
CA ASN A 16 -18.09 -3.53 -0.76
C ASN A 16 -18.92 -4.10 0.37
N LEU A 17 -18.27 -4.35 1.51
CA LEU A 17 -18.94 -4.84 2.72
C LEU A 17 -20.05 -3.87 3.18
N ASN A 18 -19.75 -2.57 3.16
CA ASN A 18 -20.66 -1.53 3.59
C ASN A 18 -20.29 -0.20 2.91
N ALA A 19 -21.10 0.22 1.94
CA ALA A 19 -20.86 1.43 1.16
C ALA A 19 -20.90 2.71 2.00
N GLU A 20 -21.82 2.80 2.96
CA GLU A 20 -21.95 3.97 3.86
C GLU A 20 -20.70 4.12 4.73
N GLU A 21 -20.19 3.01 5.28
CA GLU A 21 -18.97 3.03 6.09
C GLU A 21 -17.72 3.28 5.23
N SER A 22 -17.67 2.75 4.01
CA SER A 22 -16.61 3.09 3.05
C SER A 22 -16.59 4.57 2.72
N GLU A 23 -17.75 5.19 2.51
CA GLU A 23 -17.86 6.63 2.27
C GLU A 23 -17.45 7.44 3.50
N ARG A 24 -17.92 7.06 4.69
CA ARG A 24 -17.61 7.73 5.96
C ARG A 24 -16.13 7.67 6.31
N LEU A 25 -15.50 6.51 6.11
CA LEU A 25 -14.08 6.27 6.39
C LEU A 25 -13.17 6.66 5.20
N GLY A 26 -13.76 6.98 4.05
CA GLY A 26 -13.07 7.45 2.85
C GLY A 26 -12.35 6.36 2.05
N GLU A 27 -12.63 5.09 2.31
CA GLU A 27 -11.95 3.97 1.65
C GLU A 27 -12.77 2.68 1.63
N ASN A 28 -12.72 1.96 0.50
CA ASN A 28 -13.14 0.56 0.42
C ASN A 28 -11.90 -0.36 0.46
N PRO A 29 -11.62 -1.05 1.60
CA PRO A 29 -10.46 -1.95 1.74
C PRO A 29 -10.43 -3.08 0.70
N ALA A 30 -11.59 -3.50 0.19
CA ALA A 30 -11.66 -4.59 -0.78
C ALA A 30 -10.89 -4.28 -2.07
N ARG A 31 -10.65 -3.00 -2.42
CA ARG A 31 -9.82 -2.66 -3.58
C ARG A 31 -8.40 -3.19 -3.51
N PHE A 32 -7.92 -3.48 -2.29
CA PHE A 32 -6.60 -4.05 -2.04
C PHE A 32 -6.66 -5.53 -1.70
N LEU A 33 -7.77 -5.97 -1.09
CA LEU A 33 -7.89 -7.30 -0.51
C LEU A 33 -8.46 -8.36 -1.47
N VAL A 34 -9.08 -7.97 -2.58
CA VAL A 34 -9.68 -8.90 -3.55
C VAL A 34 -8.62 -9.70 -4.33
N GLU A 35 -7.45 -9.11 -4.56
CA GLU A 35 -6.36 -9.81 -5.25
C GLU A 35 -5.64 -10.78 -4.29
N ALA A 36 -5.23 -11.92 -4.84
CA ALA A 36 -4.46 -12.92 -4.10
C ALA A 36 -3.08 -12.36 -3.74
N LEU A 37 -2.59 -12.70 -2.53
CA LEU A 37 -1.19 -12.48 -2.18
C LEU A 37 -0.35 -13.51 -2.93
N THR A 38 0.01 -13.23 -4.17
CA THR A 38 1.08 -13.97 -4.82
C THR A 38 2.41 -13.47 -4.28
N VAL A 39 3.25 -14.36 -3.77
CA VAL A 39 4.68 -14.08 -3.64
C VAL A 39 5.16 -13.82 -5.05
N ASP A 40 5.54 -12.58 -5.32
CA ASP A 40 5.95 -12.15 -6.64
C ASP A 40 7.35 -12.71 -6.90
N ASP A 41 7.47 -13.61 -7.87
CA ASP A 41 8.76 -14.11 -8.35
C ASP A 41 9.40 -13.15 -9.38
N GLY A 42 8.95 -11.90 -9.53
CA GLY A 42 9.60 -11.00 -10.49
C GLY A 42 9.33 -9.49 -10.53
N ASP A 43 8.20 -8.91 -10.09
CA ASP A 43 7.93 -7.46 -10.31
C ASP A 43 7.27 -6.71 -9.12
N GLY A 44 7.31 -7.29 -7.91
CA GLY A 44 7.01 -6.69 -6.60
C GLY A 44 5.62 -6.10 -6.30
N THR A 45 4.67 -5.97 -7.22
CA THR A 45 3.78 -4.79 -7.11
C THR A 45 2.46 -4.96 -6.35
N THR A 46 1.81 -6.13 -6.35
CA THR A 46 0.43 -6.24 -5.80
C THR A 46 0.38 -6.42 -4.29
N GLY A 47 1.13 -7.40 -3.75
CA GLY A 47 1.18 -7.64 -2.31
C GLY A 47 1.79 -6.47 -1.52
N GLU A 48 2.80 -5.81 -2.11
CA GLU A 48 3.47 -4.66 -1.51
C GLU A 48 2.54 -3.45 -1.41
N LEU A 49 1.64 -3.22 -2.38
CA LEU A 49 0.72 -2.08 -2.35
C LEU A 49 -0.27 -2.18 -1.19
N MET A 50 -0.78 -3.37 -0.89
CA MET A 50 -1.68 -3.60 0.25
C MET A 50 -0.95 -3.33 1.58
N PHE A 51 0.25 -3.88 1.77
CA PHE A 51 1.01 -3.64 3.01
C PHE A 51 1.47 -2.19 3.15
N ALA A 52 1.87 -1.55 2.05
CA ALA A 52 2.16 -0.11 2.04
C ALA A 52 0.94 0.71 2.45
N ARG A 53 -0.25 0.32 1.99
CA ARG A 53 -1.49 1.00 2.39
C ARG A 53 -1.79 0.82 3.88
N ILE A 54 -1.64 -0.41 4.41
CA ILE A 54 -1.85 -0.72 5.83
C ILE A 54 -0.95 0.16 6.70
N ARG A 55 0.34 0.27 6.38
CA ARG A 55 1.29 1.17 7.09
C ARG A 55 0.84 2.63 7.08
N GLY A 56 0.16 3.06 6.02
CA GLY A 56 -0.39 4.42 5.90
C GLY A 56 -1.73 4.66 6.60
N ILE A 57 -2.29 3.69 7.33
CA ILE A 57 -3.52 3.90 8.11
C ILE A 57 -3.21 4.73 9.36
N ILE A 58 -4.08 5.70 9.66
CA ILE A 58 -3.85 6.72 10.71
C ILE A 58 -4.90 6.70 11.84
N SER A 59 -5.88 5.80 11.78
CA SER A 59 -6.89 5.64 12.83
C SER A 59 -7.17 4.17 13.10
N THR A 60 -7.40 3.84 14.37
CA THR A 60 -7.73 2.46 14.78
C THR A 60 -9.09 2.03 14.24
N GLU A 61 -10.02 2.99 14.07
CA GLU A 61 -11.32 2.76 13.45
C GLU A 61 -11.21 2.21 12.02
N LEU A 62 -10.34 2.80 11.19
CA LEU A 62 -10.11 2.31 9.83
C LEU A 62 -9.45 0.92 9.84
N ILE A 63 -8.58 0.64 10.81
CA ILE A 63 -8.00 -0.70 10.98
C ILE A 63 -9.08 -1.74 11.27
N TYR A 64 -9.98 -1.48 12.23
CA TYR A 64 -11.06 -2.41 12.54
C TYR A 64 -11.97 -2.66 11.33
N TYR A 65 -12.23 -1.63 10.52
CA TYR A 65 -12.97 -1.78 9.28
C TYR A 65 -12.24 -2.67 8.27
N TRP A 66 -10.93 -2.47 8.07
CA TRP A 66 -10.08 -3.33 7.25
C TRP A 66 -10.10 -4.80 7.68
N ILE A 67 -9.98 -5.08 8.99
CA ILE A 67 -10.09 -6.43 9.56
C ILE A 67 -11.46 -7.04 9.24
N GLY A 68 -12.54 -6.26 9.39
CA GLY A 68 -13.89 -6.68 9.06
C GLY A 68 -14.06 -7.05 7.58
N VAL A 69 -13.49 -6.26 6.67
CA VAL A 69 -13.54 -6.53 5.23
C VAL A 69 -12.72 -7.78 4.87
N GLU A 70 -11.53 -7.99 5.45
CA GLU A 70 -10.76 -9.22 5.19
C GLU A 70 -11.51 -10.47 5.64
N ARG A 71 -12.12 -10.46 6.83
CA ARG A 71 -12.92 -11.59 7.33
C ARG A 71 -14.15 -11.84 6.48
N TRP A 72 -14.81 -10.77 6.02
CA TRP A 72 -15.96 -10.89 5.13
C TRP A 72 -15.56 -11.47 3.77
N LEU A 73 -14.49 -10.97 3.15
CA LEU A 73 -13.97 -11.51 1.89
C LEU A 73 -13.54 -12.97 2.05
N ALA A 74 -12.93 -13.32 3.17
CA ALA A 74 -12.55 -14.69 3.47
C ALA A 74 -13.77 -15.63 3.47
N MET A 75 -14.83 -15.24 4.19
CA MET A 75 -16.10 -15.96 4.22
C MET A 75 -16.76 -16.07 2.83
N GLN A 76 -16.72 -15.01 2.00
CA GLN A 76 -17.27 -15.03 0.64
C GLN A 76 -16.51 -15.97 -0.31
N ASN A 77 -15.21 -16.17 -0.06
CA ASN A 77 -14.35 -16.99 -0.90
C ASN A 77 -14.05 -18.38 -0.29
N ASP A 78 -14.80 -18.79 0.75
CA ASP A 78 -14.62 -20.07 1.46
C ASP A 78 -13.16 -20.32 1.87
N ARG A 79 -12.50 -19.26 2.38
CA ARG A 79 -11.13 -19.30 2.88
C ARG A 79 -11.07 -18.73 4.29
N GLU A 80 -9.99 -19.03 5.01
CA GLU A 80 -9.66 -18.31 6.24
C GLU A 80 -9.15 -16.89 5.93
N PRO A 81 -9.32 -15.93 6.87
CA PRO A 81 -8.63 -14.65 6.81
C PRO A 81 -7.12 -14.87 6.69
N ARG A 82 -6.45 -14.03 5.90
CA ARG A 82 -5.00 -14.14 5.73
C ARG A 82 -4.30 -13.65 6.99
N ASP A 83 -3.66 -14.56 7.72
CA ASP A 83 -2.93 -14.24 8.96
C ASP A 83 -1.96 -13.06 8.75
N LEU A 84 -1.18 -13.06 7.66
CA LEU A 84 -0.27 -11.95 7.34
C LEU A 84 -0.95 -10.58 7.23
N VAL A 85 -2.20 -10.52 6.76
CA VAL A 85 -2.98 -9.28 6.67
C VAL A 85 -3.46 -8.86 8.04
N ILE A 86 -3.95 -9.82 8.83
CA ILE A 86 -4.42 -9.59 10.20
C ILE A 86 -3.26 -9.12 11.08
N ASP A 87 -2.13 -9.81 11.05
CA ASP A 87 -0.92 -9.47 11.80
C ASP A 87 -0.41 -8.06 11.45
N ALA A 88 -0.40 -7.70 10.16
CA ALA A 88 0.02 -6.36 9.73
C ALA A 88 -0.94 -5.26 10.21
N LEU A 89 -2.25 -5.53 10.22
CA LEU A 89 -3.26 -4.61 10.73
C LEU A 89 -3.18 -4.46 12.25
N GLU A 90 -2.96 -5.55 12.98
CA GLU A 90 -2.81 -5.56 14.43
C GLU A 90 -1.50 -4.86 14.87
N ALA A 91 -0.38 -5.11 14.19
CA ALA A 91 0.87 -4.41 14.44
C ALA A 91 0.72 -2.90 14.21
N ARG A 92 0.04 -2.49 13.13
CA ARG A 92 -0.21 -1.06 12.88
C ARG A 92 -1.13 -0.43 13.93
N LYS A 93 -2.07 -1.20 14.46
CA LYS A 93 -2.95 -0.75 15.54
C LYS A 93 -2.15 -0.49 16.80
N GLU A 94 -1.26 -1.40 17.19
CA GLU A 94 -0.36 -1.23 18.33
C GLU A 94 0.48 0.05 18.16
N GLU A 95 1.09 0.26 16.99
CA GLU A 95 1.82 1.51 16.69
C GLU A 95 0.95 2.77 16.88
N LEU A 96 -0.32 2.75 16.44
CA LEU A 96 -1.24 3.88 16.63
C LEU A 96 -1.68 4.09 18.08
N GLU A 97 -1.80 3.01 18.85
CA GLU A 97 -2.14 3.07 20.28
C GLU A 97 -0.96 3.59 21.11
N GLU A 98 0.28 3.28 20.71
CA GLU A 98 1.51 3.77 21.34
C GLU A 98 1.81 5.24 20.98
N ASP A 99 1.79 5.58 19.68
CA ASP A 99 2.19 6.90 19.18
C ASP A 99 1.04 7.93 19.11
N GLY A 100 -0.20 7.44 19.25
CA GLY A 100 -1.44 8.21 19.11
C GLY A 100 -1.95 8.34 17.66
N GLU A 101 -3.27 8.48 17.54
CA GLU A 101 -3.98 8.55 16.25
C GLU A 101 -3.92 9.95 15.60
N GLY A 102 -4.22 10.01 14.30
CA GLY A 102 -4.52 11.25 13.57
C GLY A 102 -3.34 12.23 13.39
N LEU A 103 -3.62 13.54 13.46
CA LEU A 103 -2.65 14.62 13.20
C LEU A 103 -1.44 14.60 14.16
N THR A 104 -1.48 13.81 15.22
CA THR A 104 -0.36 13.56 16.14
C THR A 104 0.83 12.95 15.38
N GLN A 105 0.58 12.09 14.38
CA GLN A 105 1.60 11.61 13.44
C GLN A 105 1.88 12.58 12.27
N THR A 106 0.96 13.50 11.96
CA THR A 106 1.15 14.56 10.93
C THR A 106 1.86 15.81 11.47
N ARG A 107 2.04 15.95 12.79
CA ARG A 107 2.91 17.00 13.35
C ARG A 107 4.38 16.83 12.96
N MET A 108 4.76 15.66 12.46
CA MET A 108 6.01 15.49 11.73
C MET A 108 5.90 16.19 10.37
N THR A 109 6.71 17.22 10.20
CA THR A 109 7.01 17.81 8.91
C THR A 109 7.44 16.73 7.90
N PRO A 110 7.34 16.97 6.58
CA PRO A 110 7.87 16.04 5.57
C PRO A 110 9.35 15.67 5.77
N ALA A 111 10.11 16.47 6.53
CA ALA A 111 11.48 16.19 6.92
C ALA A 111 11.55 15.17 8.06
N GLU A 112 10.78 15.37 9.14
CA GLU A 112 10.72 14.43 10.28
C GLU A 112 10.14 13.07 9.86
N ARG A 113 9.18 13.04 8.92
CA ARG A 113 8.70 11.79 8.32
C ARG A 113 9.78 11.08 7.50
N ARG A 114 10.60 11.83 6.75
CA ARG A 114 11.74 11.28 6.01
C ARG A 114 12.84 10.79 6.95
N GLU A 115 13.05 11.46 8.07
CA GLU A 115 14.05 11.11 9.07
C GLU A 115 13.66 9.84 9.85
N ALA A 116 12.39 9.69 10.23
CA ALA A 116 11.89 8.47 10.88
C ALA A 116 11.94 7.23 9.95
N VAL A 117 11.67 7.42 8.65
CA VAL A 117 11.84 6.37 7.64
C VAL A 117 13.33 6.11 7.39
N ALA A 118 14.16 7.16 7.31
CA ALA A 118 15.59 7.04 7.12
C ALA A 118 16.28 6.34 8.31
N GLU A 119 15.83 6.53 9.56
CA GLU A 119 16.35 5.76 10.71
C GLU A 119 16.11 4.25 10.52
N ARG A 120 14.93 3.84 10.04
CA ARG A 120 14.62 2.43 9.74
C ARG A 120 15.34 1.90 8.49
N ASP A 121 15.57 2.75 7.47
CA ASP A 121 16.27 2.40 6.22
C ASP A 121 17.80 2.62 6.29
N SER A 122 18.35 3.10 7.42
CA SER A 122 19.80 3.35 7.61
C SER A 122 20.67 2.12 7.36
N GLU A 123 20.06 0.93 7.35
CA GLU A 123 20.73 -0.35 7.13
C GLU A 123 20.73 -0.78 5.65
N SER A 124 20.00 -0.07 4.76
CA SER A 124 19.86 -0.43 3.35
C SER A 124 20.37 0.67 2.41
N VAL A 125 21.51 0.41 1.76
CA VAL A 125 22.09 1.28 0.74
C VAL A 125 21.92 0.63 -0.64
N ALA A 126 21.18 1.28 -1.54
CA ALA A 126 21.07 0.85 -2.93
C ALA A 126 22.32 1.29 -3.72
N VAL A 127 23.08 0.32 -4.22
CA VAL A 127 24.22 0.52 -5.12
C VAL A 127 23.85 0.11 -6.55
N LEU A 128 24.25 0.91 -7.53
CA LEU A 128 24.18 0.49 -8.94
C LEU A 128 25.31 -0.50 -9.18
N VAL A 129 25.02 -1.65 -9.79
CA VAL A 129 26.03 -2.63 -10.18
C VAL A 129 25.96 -2.90 -11.67
N ASP A 130 27.08 -3.31 -12.27
CA ASP A 130 27.10 -3.79 -13.66
C ASP A 130 26.74 -5.28 -13.76
N GLU A 131 26.82 -5.83 -14.97
CA GLU A 131 26.51 -7.24 -15.27
C GLU A 131 27.43 -8.23 -14.52
N ASP A 132 28.60 -7.77 -14.09
CA ASP A 132 29.59 -8.54 -13.34
C ASP A 132 29.48 -8.32 -11.81
N GLY A 133 28.53 -7.47 -11.38
CA GLY A 133 28.28 -7.16 -9.97
C GLY A 133 29.20 -6.08 -9.39
N GLU A 134 29.95 -5.35 -10.22
CA GLU A 134 30.82 -4.26 -9.78
C GLU A 134 30.03 -2.95 -9.61
N GLU A 135 30.32 -2.20 -8.54
CA GLU A 135 29.65 -0.94 -8.25
C GLU A 135 29.91 0.13 -9.34
N LEU A 136 28.83 0.64 -9.93
CA LEU A 136 28.84 1.70 -10.91
C LEU A 136 28.51 3.05 -10.28
N SER A 137 29.24 4.08 -10.71
CA SER A 137 28.86 5.46 -10.43
C SER A 137 27.50 5.80 -11.05
N TRP A 138 26.63 6.42 -10.26
CA TRP A 138 25.35 7.00 -10.70
C TRP A 138 25.46 7.93 -11.92
N SER A 139 26.62 8.56 -12.13
CA SER A 139 26.89 9.39 -13.30
C SER A 139 26.91 8.63 -14.64
N ARG A 140 26.95 7.29 -14.62
CA ARG A 140 26.94 6.44 -15.83
C ARG A 140 25.54 6.03 -16.29
N GLN A 141 24.49 6.33 -15.51
CA GLN A 141 23.12 6.04 -15.88
C GLN A 141 22.74 6.84 -17.15
N ARG A 142 22.38 6.14 -18.23
CA ARG A 142 21.88 6.76 -19.48
C ARG A 142 20.38 6.53 -19.60
N GLY A 143 19.62 7.60 -19.85
CA GLY A 143 18.17 7.53 -20.15
C GLY A 143 17.24 8.20 -19.14
N ALA A 144 17.72 8.64 -17.97
CA ALA A 144 16.91 9.42 -17.03
C ALA A 144 16.85 10.89 -17.47
N VAL A 145 15.67 11.35 -17.90
CA VAL A 145 15.42 12.77 -18.19
C VAL A 145 14.62 13.35 -17.03
N VAL A 146 15.23 14.25 -16.26
CA VAL A 146 14.54 15.03 -15.22
C VAL A 146 13.91 16.25 -15.90
N GLY A 147 12.59 16.23 -16.08
CA GLY A 147 11.82 17.38 -16.53
C GLY A 147 11.31 18.19 -15.35
N ALA A 148 11.71 19.46 -15.24
CA ALA A 148 11.08 20.41 -14.32
C ALA A 148 9.86 21.04 -15.02
N SER A 149 8.66 20.80 -14.50
CA SER A 149 7.47 21.55 -14.92
C SER A 149 7.54 22.95 -14.32
N GLN A 150 7.48 23.98 -15.18
CA GLN A 150 7.21 25.36 -14.77
C GLN A 150 5.72 25.58 -14.52
#